data_AF-A0A381ZCF7-F1
#
_entry.id   AF-A0A381ZCF7-F1
#
_cell.length_a   1.000
_cell.length_b   1.000
_cell.length_c   1.000
_cell.angle_alpha   90.00
_cell.angle_beta   90.00
_cell.angle_gamma   90.00
#
_symmetry.space_group_name_H-M   'P 1'
#
loop_
_entity.id
_entity.type
_entity.pdbx_description
1 polymer ?
#
loop_
_entity_poly.entity_id
_entity_poly.type
_entity_poly.pdbx_seq_one_letter_code
_entity_poly.pdbx_strand_id
1 'polypeptide(L)'
;MKLFKKEIIIAIKLYIKEFSEQNFPDIDKEEFFDLYLSKYSKNKKKKTAYMMFVKEMHKEYDEKEKFDKIKFTEKAKLIGNKWCNLPDIEKEKYEFIADNNNMTEHDVNNDNICTWINEKNNKKCLKDIYDNEYNFCKKHFKIFLKKKTFLERNKEKQNQIKFDNYKNSEVQEILHNNSTIYSDIYNRIYTLDEQNNASCIGEIDENDIILFDIKNKFHNEK
;
A
#
# COMPACT_ATOMS: atom_id res chain seq x y z
N MET A 1 31.17 34.35 15.16
CA MET A 1 30.03 35.02 14.49
C MET A 1 29.06 33.95 13.99
N LYS A 2 27.91 33.77 14.66
CA LYS A 2 26.83 32.90 14.16
C LYS A 2 25.99 33.75 13.21
N LEU A 3 26.29 33.74 11.92
CA LEU A 3 25.35 34.28 10.93
C LEU A 3 24.02 33.54 11.09
N PHE A 4 22.98 34.25 11.46
CA PHE A 4 21.67 33.67 11.71
C PHE A 4 21.16 33.08 10.40
N LYS A 5 20.46 31.93 10.45
CA LYS A 5 19.90 31.26 9.26
C LYS A 5 19.21 32.23 8.28
N LYS A 6 18.59 33.29 8.79
CA LYS A 6 17.95 34.34 7.98
C LYS A 6 18.95 35.13 7.13
N GLU A 7 20.11 35.49 7.66
CA GLU A 7 21.15 36.27 6.96
C GLU A 7 21.80 35.44 5.84
N ILE A 8 22.03 34.14 6.08
CA ILE A 8 22.52 33.21 5.06
C ILE A 8 21.47 33.02 3.94
N ILE A 9 20.20 32.86 4.30
CA ILE A 9 19.11 32.76 3.32
C ILE A 9 18.96 34.05 2.50
N ILE A 10 19.11 35.22 3.13
CA ILE A 10 19.07 36.51 2.45
C ILE A 10 20.25 36.66 1.49
N ALA A 11 21.46 36.29 1.92
CA ALA A 11 22.66 36.32 1.07
C ALA A 11 22.53 35.37 -0.14
N ILE A 12 21.97 34.17 0.05
CA ILE A 12 21.70 33.23 -1.05
C ILE A 12 20.65 33.80 -2.01
N LYS A 13 19.58 34.44 -1.51
CA LYS A 13 18.57 35.08 -2.35
C LYS A 13 19.14 36.26 -3.16
N LEU A 14 20.04 37.05 -2.57
CA LEU A 14 20.72 38.15 -3.25
C LEU A 14 21.69 37.63 -4.30
N TYR A 15 22.45 36.58 -3.99
CA TYR A 15 23.34 35.92 -4.93
C TYR A 15 22.59 35.32 -6.12
N ILE A 16 21.43 34.68 -5.90
CA ILE A 16 20.56 34.16 -6.97
C ILE A 16 19.97 35.30 -7.81
N LYS A 17 19.66 36.45 -7.20
CA LYS A 17 19.16 37.63 -7.91
C LYS A 17 20.24 38.22 -8.84
N GLU A 18 21.47 38.37 -8.36
CA GLU A 18 22.62 38.76 -9.20
C GLU A 18 22.94 37.69 -10.27
N PHE A 19 22.77 36.39 -9.95
CA PHE A 19 22.95 35.28 -10.90
C PHE A 19 21.88 35.24 -12.00
N SER A 20 20.66 35.69 -11.73
CA SER A 20 19.58 35.72 -12.74
C SER A 20 19.80 36.75 -13.85
N GLU A 21 20.76 37.67 -13.67
CA GLU A 21 21.15 38.66 -14.67
C GLU A 21 22.27 38.15 -15.61
N GLN A 22 22.91 37.01 -15.29
CA GLN A 22 23.90 36.37 -16.15
C GLN A 22 23.33 35.08 -16.77
N ASN A 23 23.04 35.12 -18.08
CA ASN A 23 22.59 33.97 -18.86
C ASN A 23 23.64 32.83 -18.83
N PHE A 24 23.47 31.87 -17.94
CA PHE A 24 24.13 30.57 -17.94
C PHE A 24 23.09 29.45 -18.14
N PRO A 25 23.50 28.30 -18.72
CA PRO A 25 22.58 27.25 -19.18
C PRO A 25 21.79 26.69 -18.01
N ASP A 26 20.58 26.19 -18.30
CA ASP A 26 19.58 25.63 -17.38
C ASP A 26 20.17 24.68 -16.33
N ILE A 27 20.77 25.24 -15.27
CA ILE A 27 21.06 24.50 -14.05
C ILE A 27 19.71 24.37 -13.37
N ASP A 28 19.23 23.13 -13.30
CA ASP A 28 17.98 22.79 -12.64
C ASP A 28 18.03 23.30 -11.20
N LYS A 29 17.31 24.40 -10.97
CA LYS A 29 17.34 25.12 -9.69
C LYS A 29 16.90 24.19 -8.57
N GLU A 30 16.01 23.24 -8.86
CA GLU A 30 15.50 22.26 -7.91
C GLU A 30 16.62 21.32 -7.45
N GLU A 31 17.45 20.81 -8.36
CA GLU A 31 18.58 19.92 -8.05
C GLU A 31 19.62 20.60 -7.13
N PHE A 32 19.95 21.87 -7.39
CA PHE A 32 20.86 22.63 -6.53
C PHE A 32 20.28 22.86 -5.12
N PHE A 33 19.00 23.17 -5.03
CA PHE A 33 18.32 23.36 -3.75
C PHE A 33 18.28 22.06 -2.94
N ASP A 34 18.04 20.92 -3.58
CA ASP A 34 18.01 19.61 -2.93
C ASP A 34 19.40 19.16 -2.45
N LEU A 35 20.45 19.41 -3.23
CA LEU A 35 21.83 19.15 -2.83
C LEU A 35 22.25 20.04 -1.65
N TYR A 36 21.82 21.29 -1.63
CA TYR A 36 22.07 22.19 -0.52
C TYR A 36 21.29 21.78 0.74
N LEU A 37 20.00 21.47 0.60
CA LEU A 37 19.15 21.04 1.71
C LEU A 37 19.63 19.72 2.31
N SER A 38 20.06 18.75 1.49
CA SER A 38 20.63 17.48 1.96
C SER A 38 21.94 17.67 2.72
N LYS A 39 22.84 18.55 2.27
CA LYS A 39 24.12 18.85 2.94
C LYS A 39 23.94 19.51 4.31
N TYR A 40 22.89 20.30 4.50
CA TYR A 40 22.59 20.98 5.77
C TYR A 40 21.43 20.36 6.56
N SER A 41 20.82 19.30 6.03
CA SER A 41 19.85 18.47 6.74
C SER A 41 20.61 17.82 7.89
N LYS A 42 20.35 18.29 9.11
CA LYS A 42 20.89 17.66 10.30
C LYS A 42 20.24 16.29 10.40
N ASN A 43 20.98 15.22 10.12
CA ASN A 43 20.59 13.86 10.48
C ASN A 43 20.22 13.86 11.97
N LYS A 44 18.92 13.90 12.25
CA LYS A 44 18.42 13.92 13.62
C LYS A 44 18.78 12.57 14.22
N LYS A 45 19.61 12.61 15.27
CA LYS A 45 19.99 11.38 15.98
C LYS A 45 18.73 10.68 16.47
N LYS A 46 18.70 9.34 16.32
CA LYS A 46 17.62 8.51 16.83
C LYS A 46 17.39 8.82 18.31
N LYS A 47 16.14 9.07 18.67
CA LYS A 47 15.72 9.30 20.06
C LYS A 47 15.65 7.95 20.76
N THR A 48 16.27 7.84 21.92
CA THR A 48 16.25 6.58 22.70
C THR A 48 15.03 6.54 23.64
N ALA A 49 14.70 5.35 24.16
CA ALA A 49 13.67 5.19 25.19
C ALA A 49 13.91 6.11 26.39
N TYR A 50 15.16 6.19 26.86
CA TYR A 50 15.55 7.12 27.91
C TYR A 50 15.27 8.59 27.56
N MET A 51 15.52 9.03 26.32
CA MET A 51 15.20 10.40 25.90
C MET A 51 13.69 10.70 25.96
N MET A 52 12.84 9.72 25.69
CA MET A 52 11.39 9.87 25.80
C MET A 52 10.94 9.94 27.25
N PHE A 53 11.49 9.06 28.09
CA PHE A 53 11.26 9.08 29.53
C PHE A 53 11.69 10.42 30.15
N VAL A 54 12.91 10.87 29.86
CA VAL A 54 13.44 12.17 30.33
C VAL A 54 12.53 13.31 29.92
N LYS A 55 12.03 13.31 28.67
CA LYS A 55 11.11 14.35 28.18
C LYS A 55 9.78 14.36 28.94
N GLU A 56 9.21 13.20 29.25
CA GLU A 56 7.99 13.10 30.06
C GLU A 56 8.22 13.56 31.49
N MET A 57 9.32 13.10 32.12
CA MET A 57 9.66 13.48 33.49
C MET A 57 9.96 14.97 33.61
N HIS A 58 10.65 15.58 32.64
CA HIS A 58 10.87 17.03 32.66
C HIS A 58 9.54 17.79 32.71
N LYS A 59 8.55 17.39 31.89
CA LYS A 59 7.20 17.98 31.94
C LYS A 59 6.52 17.80 33.29
N GLU A 60 6.53 16.58 33.84
CA GLU A 60 5.92 16.28 35.14
C GLU A 60 6.53 17.15 36.26
N TYR A 61 7.86 17.28 36.27
CA TYR A 61 8.55 18.13 37.22
C TYR A 61 8.35 19.62 36.91
N ASP A 62 8.30 20.06 35.66
CA ASP A 62 8.01 21.47 35.32
C ASP A 62 6.59 21.88 35.77
N GLU A 63 5.63 20.94 35.72
CA GLU A 63 4.28 21.12 36.26
C GLU A 63 4.26 21.18 37.80
N LYS A 64 5.09 20.35 38.47
CA LYS A 64 5.26 20.32 39.93
C LYS A 64 6.09 21.49 40.49
N GLU A 65 7.06 22.00 39.72
CA GLU A 65 7.93 23.13 40.06
C GLU A 65 7.19 24.47 40.15
N LYS A 66 5.87 24.50 39.91
CA LYS A 66 5.02 25.62 40.36
C LYS A 66 5.11 25.87 41.88
N PHE A 67 5.58 24.88 42.66
CA PHE A 67 5.68 24.96 44.12
C PHE A 67 7.10 24.98 44.69
N ASP A 68 8.10 24.35 44.05
CA ASP A 68 9.51 24.36 44.51
C ASP A 68 10.47 24.39 43.32
N LYS A 69 11.35 25.40 43.23
CA LYS A 69 12.35 25.53 42.15
C LYS A 69 13.53 24.59 42.37
N ILE A 70 13.50 23.41 41.76
CA ILE A 70 14.62 22.46 41.76
C ILE A 70 15.65 22.88 40.70
N LYS A 71 16.95 22.72 40.97
CA LYS A 71 17.98 22.99 39.96
C LYS A 71 17.96 21.90 38.89
N PHE A 72 18.15 22.28 37.62
CA PHE A 72 18.19 21.36 36.48
C PHE A 72 19.14 20.16 36.68
N THR A 73 20.29 20.38 37.32
CA THR A 73 21.27 19.33 37.59
C THR A 73 20.79 18.28 38.60
N GLU A 74 20.05 18.70 39.62
CA GLU A 74 19.45 17.80 40.62
C GLU A 74 18.29 17.04 40.00
N LYS A 75 17.46 17.72 39.20
CA LYS A 75 16.38 17.13 38.40
C LYS A 75 16.90 16.02 37.48
N ALA A 76 17.99 16.26 36.76
CA ALA A 76 18.60 15.25 35.90
C ALA A 76 19.09 14.01 36.68
N LYS A 77 19.67 14.21 37.87
CA LYS A 77 20.08 13.09 38.75
C LYS A 77 18.88 12.27 39.23
N LEU A 78 17.80 12.92 39.65
CA LEU A 78 16.56 12.27 40.08
C LEU A 78 15.94 11.44 38.95
N ILE A 79 15.86 12.01 37.74
CA ILE A 79 15.36 11.33 36.55
C ILE A 79 16.24 10.12 36.21
N GLY A 80 17.58 10.26 36.26
CA GLY A 80 18.51 9.15 36.05
C GLY A 80 18.30 7.99 37.03
N ASN A 81 18.20 8.30 38.33
CA ASN A 81 17.93 7.29 39.36
C ASN A 81 16.57 6.61 39.17
N LYS A 82 15.53 7.38 38.81
CA LYS A 82 14.18 6.85 38.53
C LYS A 82 14.19 5.90 37.34
N TRP A 83 14.96 6.19 36.30
CA TRP A 83 15.10 5.31 35.14
C TRP A 83 15.77 3.98 35.49
N CYS A 84 16.85 4.01 36.30
CA CYS A 84 17.54 2.79 36.72
C CYS A 84 16.64 1.87 37.57
N ASN A 85 15.76 2.46 38.38
CA ASN A 85 14.82 1.72 39.24
C ASN A 85 13.51 1.34 38.55
N LEU A 86 13.31 1.73 37.28
CA LEU A 86 12.10 1.43 36.53
C LEU A 86 12.06 -0.06 36.16
N PRO A 87 10.93 -0.78 36.36
CA PRO A 87 10.79 -2.15 35.90
C PRO A 87 10.81 -2.21 34.36
N ASP A 88 11.30 -3.31 33.80
CA ASP A 88 11.49 -3.43 32.34
C ASP A 88 10.18 -3.32 31.54
N ILE A 89 9.05 -3.73 32.14
CA ILE A 89 7.70 -3.57 31.58
C ILE A 89 7.37 -2.08 31.34
N GLU A 90 7.76 -1.20 32.26
CA GLU A 90 7.54 0.24 32.12
C GLU A 90 8.54 0.87 31.14
N LYS A 91 9.76 0.33 31.02
CA LYS A 91 10.74 0.76 30.01
C LYS A 91 10.26 0.43 28.59
N GLU A 92 9.58 -0.70 28.41
CA GLU A 92 9.03 -1.12 27.12
C GLU A 92 8.05 -0.09 26.53
N LYS A 93 7.27 0.59 27.38
CA LYS A 93 6.42 1.74 26.96
C LYS A 93 7.25 2.84 26.29
N TYR A 94 8.41 3.16 26.86
CA TYR A 94 9.29 4.20 26.35
C TYR A 94 10.07 3.76 25.11
N GLU A 95 10.42 2.48 25.02
CA GLU A 95 10.97 1.87 23.81
C GLU A 95 9.98 1.98 22.65
N PHE A 96 8.72 1.62 22.87
CA PHE A 96 7.67 1.76 21.86
C PHE A 96 7.47 3.21 21.39
N ILE A 97 7.51 4.18 22.31
CA ILE A 97 7.39 5.62 21.97
C ILE A 97 8.64 6.08 21.20
N ALA A 98 9.84 5.63 21.59
CA ALA A 98 11.08 5.96 20.91
C ALA A 98 11.11 5.40 19.49
N ASP A 99 10.71 4.15 19.31
CA ASP A 99 10.62 3.51 18.01
C ASP A 99 9.67 4.26 17.08
N ASN A 100 8.44 4.53 17.51
CA ASN A 100 7.47 5.29 16.70
C ASN A 100 7.96 6.70 16.30
N ASN A 101 8.68 7.39 17.18
CA ASN A 101 9.26 8.70 16.86
C ASN A 101 10.49 8.62 15.96
N ASN A 102 11.20 7.49 15.95
CA ASN A 102 12.30 7.24 15.02
C ASN A 102 11.79 6.72 13.67
N MET A 103 10.58 6.15 13.61
CA MET A 103 9.93 5.75 12.38
C MET A 103 9.48 6.94 11.52
N THR A 104 9.46 8.17 12.04
CA THR A 104 8.80 9.32 11.39
C THR A 104 9.72 10.36 10.74
N GLU A 105 11.03 10.14 10.61
CA GLU A 105 11.92 11.13 9.98
C GLU A 105 12.84 10.57 8.86
N HIS A 106 12.49 9.41 8.27
CA HIS A 106 13.10 8.92 7.04
C HIS A 106 12.09 8.55 5.94
N ASP A 107 10.85 9.05 6.01
CA ASP A 107 9.89 8.92 4.92
C ASP A 107 9.91 10.19 4.06
N VAL A 108 11.09 10.52 3.53
CA VAL A 108 11.18 11.29 2.29
C VAL A 108 11.22 10.24 1.20
N ASN A 109 10.07 9.97 0.57
CA ASN A 109 9.90 9.19 -0.67
C ASN A 109 11.01 8.16 -0.96
N ASN A 110 11.12 7.10 -0.14
CA ASN A 110 11.94 5.96 -0.55
C ASN A 110 10.99 4.91 -1.13
N ASP A 111 10.67 5.08 -2.42
CA ASP A 111 9.85 4.16 -3.21
C ASP A 111 10.46 2.75 -3.30
N ASN A 112 11.63 2.52 -2.72
CA ASN A 112 12.35 1.25 -2.70
C ASN A 112 11.98 0.32 -1.54
N ILE A 113 10.91 0.58 -0.77
CA ILE A 113 10.51 -0.24 0.38
C ILE A 113 9.27 -1.09 0.06
N CYS A 114 9.31 -2.37 0.44
CA CYS A 114 8.26 -3.34 0.19
C CYS A 114 6.90 -2.89 0.75
N THR A 115 5.89 -2.86 -0.11
CA THR A 115 4.53 -2.41 0.21
C THR A 115 3.68 -3.47 0.93
N TRP A 116 4.25 -4.63 1.25
CA TRP A 116 3.50 -5.73 1.86
C TRP A 116 3.06 -5.39 3.30
N ILE A 117 1.76 -5.60 3.57
CA ILE A 117 1.14 -5.40 4.88
C ILE A 117 0.61 -6.74 5.38
N ASN A 118 0.93 -7.08 6.62
CA ASN A 118 0.36 -8.25 7.26
C ASN A 118 -1.08 -7.96 7.70
N GLU A 119 -2.05 -8.67 7.12
CA GLU A 119 -3.48 -8.53 7.45
C GLU A 119 -3.79 -8.81 8.93
N LYS A 120 -3.02 -9.65 9.64
CA LYS A 120 -3.32 -10.05 11.03
C LYS A 120 -2.93 -9.01 12.08
N ASN A 121 -1.88 -8.24 11.82
CA ASN A 121 -1.30 -7.33 12.81
C ASN A 121 -0.96 -5.96 12.24
N ASN A 122 -1.38 -5.68 11.01
CA ASN A 122 -1.18 -4.43 10.27
C ASN A 122 0.29 -3.98 10.18
N LYS A 123 1.25 -4.89 10.36
CA LYS A 123 2.68 -4.58 10.30
C LYS A 123 3.14 -4.51 8.84
N LYS A 124 3.74 -3.38 8.47
CA LYS A 124 4.37 -3.17 7.16
C LYS A 124 5.73 -3.86 7.08
N CYS A 125 6.08 -4.33 5.89
CA CYS A 125 7.43 -4.78 5.61
C CYS A 125 8.35 -3.57 5.44
N LEU A 126 9.54 -3.62 6.05
CA LEU A 126 10.57 -2.58 5.93
C LEU A 126 11.77 -3.05 5.08
N LYS A 127 11.59 -4.08 4.26
CA LYS A 127 12.66 -4.61 3.40
C LYS A 127 12.64 -3.96 2.04
N ASP A 128 13.82 -3.87 1.43
CA ASP A 128 13.97 -3.32 0.09
C ASP A 128 13.20 -4.13 -0.97
N ILE A 129 12.71 -3.42 -1.98
CA ILE A 129 12.02 -3.99 -3.12
C ILE A 129 13.00 -4.81 -3.95
N TYR A 130 12.57 -6.02 -4.30
CA TYR A 130 13.28 -6.90 -5.22
C TYR A 130 12.70 -6.83 -6.62
N ASP A 131 11.38 -6.63 -6.71
CA ASP A 131 10.62 -6.54 -7.94
C ASP A 131 9.82 -5.24 -7.95
N ASN A 132 10.22 -4.32 -8.84
CA ASN A 132 9.66 -2.98 -8.95
C ASN A 132 8.25 -2.96 -9.56
N GLU A 133 7.86 -3.97 -10.36
CA GLU A 133 6.50 -4.04 -10.91
C GLU A 133 5.47 -4.29 -9.80
N TYR A 134 5.84 -5.12 -8.82
CA TYR A 134 4.94 -5.55 -7.75
C TYR A 134 5.24 -4.88 -6.40
N ASN A 135 6.27 -4.04 -6.33
CA ASN A 135 6.71 -3.34 -5.13
C ASN A 135 6.92 -4.26 -3.91
N PHE A 136 7.41 -5.48 -4.14
CA PHE A 136 7.61 -6.49 -3.09
C PHE A 136 9.08 -6.86 -2.92
N CYS A 137 9.47 -7.14 -1.67
CA CYS A 137 10.75 -7.78 -1.39
C CYS A 137 10.71 -9.26 -1.84
N LYS A 138 11.89 -9.87 -2.04
CA LYS A 138 12.05 -11.23 -2.55
C LYS A 138 11.23 -12.29 -1.81
N LYS A 139 11.06 -12.14 -0.48
CA LYS A 139 10.26 -13.05 0.35
C LYS A 139 8.76 -12.90 0.04
N HIS A 140 8.26 -11.67 0.02
CA HIS A 140 6.84 -11.39 -0.19
C HIS A 140 6.42 -11.64 -1.63
N PHE A 141 7.29 -11.39 -2.60
CA PHE A 141 7.07 -11.76 -3.99
C PHE A 141 6.87 -13.27 -4.18
N LYS A 142 7.69 -14.11 -3.54
CA LYS A 142 7.50 -15.57 -3.55
C LYS A 142 6.16 -16.00 -2.95
N ILE A 143 5.72 -15.33 -1.88
CA ILE A 143 4.43 -15.62 -1.24
C ILE A 143 3.28 -15.20 -2.17
N PHE A 144 3.40 -14.02 -2.79
CA PHE A 144 2.45 -13.51 -3.77
C PHE A 144 2.29 -14.47 -4.95
N LEU A 145 3.39 -14.92 -5.56
CA LEU A 145 3.36 -15.90 -6.65
C LEU A 145 2.69 -17.21 -6.25
N LYS A 146 2.99 -17.73 -5.04
CA LYS A 146 2.32 -18.94 -4.52
C LYS A 146 0.82 -18.73 -4.35
N LYS A 147 0.38 -17.57 -3.85
CA LYS A 147 -1.05 -17.25 -3.70
C LYS A 147 -1.74 -17.13 -5.05
N LYS A 148 -1.10 -16.46 -6.02
CA LYS A 148 -1.62 -16.30 -7.39
C LYS A 148 -1.81 -17.64 -8.08
N THR A 149 -0.77 -18.48 -8.10
CA THR A 149 -0.81 -19.82 -8.71
C THR A 149 -1.84 -20.74 -8.05
N PHE A 150 -2.04 -20.65 -6.73
CA PHE A 150 -3.09 -21.40 -6.04
C PHE A 150 -4.50 -20.96 -6.48
N LEU A 151 -4.74 -19.65 -6.59
CA LEU A 151 -6.02 -19.10 -7.04
C LEU A 151 -6.33 -19.50 -8.49
N GLU A 152 -5.33 -19.45 -9.37
CA GLU A 152 -5.46 -19.89 -10.77
C GLU A 152 -5.83 -21.38 -10.85
N ARG A 153 -5.11 -22.25 -10.14
CA ARG A 153 -5.43 -23.68 -10.09
C ARG A 153 -6.83 -23.97 -9.52
N ASN A 154 -7.29 -23.21 -8.54
CA ASN A 154 -8.63 -23.39 -8.01
C ASN A 154 -9.71 -22.90 -8.98
N LYS A 155 -9.46 -21.83 -9.74
CA LYS A 155 -10.36 -21.41 -10.83
C LYS A 155 -10.44 -22.48 -11.92
N GLU A 156 -9.30 -23.05 -12.32
CA GLU A 156 -9.25 -24.16 -13.28
C GLU A 156 -10.04 -25.37 -12.76
N LYS A 157 -9.85 -25.76 -11.50
CA LYS A 157 -10.63 -26.85 -10.89
C LYS A 157 -12.13 -26.53 -10.83
N GLN A 158 -12.52 -25.31 -10.48
CA GLN A 158 -13.93 -24.89 -10.49
C GLN A 158 -14.51 -24.92 -11.90
N ASN A 159 -13.76 -24.49 -12.91
CA ASN A 159 -14.17 -24.55 -14.30
C ASN A 159 -14.25 -25.99 -14.79
N GLN A 160 -13.32 -26.86 -14.37
CA GLN A 160 -13.36 -28.29 -14.67
C GLN A 160 -14.59 -28.94 -14.05
N ILE A 161 -14.91 -28.65 -12.78
CA ILE A 161 -16.14 -29.14 -12.13
C ILE A 161 -17.39 -28.65 -12.88
N LYS A 162 -17.43 -27.37 -13.29
CA LYS A 162 -18.54 -26.85 -14.10
C LYS A 162 -18.64 -27.55 -15.45
N PHE A 163 -17.51 -27.85 -16.10
CA PHE A 163 -17.47 -28.56 -17.37
C PHE A 163 -17.88 -30.02 -17.23
N ASP A 164 -17.44 -30.70 -16.18
CA ASP A 164 -17.82 -32.09 -15.89
C ASP A 164 -19.32 -32.19 -15.54
N ASN A 165 -19.87 -31.17 -14.86
CA ASN A 165 -21.33 -31.06 -14.67
C ASN A 165 -22.06 -30.91 -16.00
N TYR A 166 -21.53 -30.13 -16.95
CA TYR A 166 -22.12 -29.96 -18.28
C TYR A 166 -22.07 -31.25 -19.11
N LYS A 167 -20.96 -31.98 -19.08
CA LYS A 167 -20.82 -33.25 -19.80
C LYS A 167 -21.83 -34.31 -19.35
N ASN A 168 -22.23 -34.26 -18.08
CA ASN A 168 -23.13 -35.24 -17.47
C ASN A 168 -24.54 -34.70 -17.22
N SER A 169 -24.87 -33.50 -17.71
CA SER A 169 -26.21 -32.94 -17.56
C SER A 169 -27.14 -33.46 -18.65
N GLU A 170 -28.29 -34.01 -18.25
CA GLU A 170 -29.41 -34.23 -19.15
C GLU A 170 -29.99 -32.89 -19.58
N VAL A 171 -30.22 -32.73 -20.88
CA VAL A 171 -30.77 -31.52 -21.48
C VAL A 171 -32.28 -31.71 -21.62
N GLN A 172 -33.07 -30.70 -21.25
CA GLN A 172 -34.52 -30.76 -21.38
C GLN A 172 -34.96 -30.21 -22.74
N GLU A 173 -35.81 -30.95 -23.43
CA GLU A 173 -36.41 -30.53 -24.69
C GLU A 173 -37.64 -29.65 -24.42
N ILE A 174 -37.69 -28.47 -25.03
CA ILE A 174 -38.78 -27.51 -24.91
C ILE A 174 -39.29 -27.17 -26.30
N LEU A 175 -40.61 -27.24 -26.51
CA LEU A 175 -41.24 -26.84 -27.76
C LEU A 175 -41.58 -25.34 -27.71
N HIS A 176 -40.97 -24.52 -28.55
CA HIS A 176 -41.20 -23.07 -28.60
C HIS A 176 -41.40 -22.60 -30.03
N ASN A 177 -42.54 -21.95 -30.33
CA ASN A 177 -42.86 -21.39 -31.66
C ASN A 177 -42.62 -22.37 -32.83
N ASN A 178 -43.09 -23.61 -32.72
CA ASN A 178 -42.90 -24.70 -33.71
C ASN A 178 -41.45 -25.14 -33.95
N SER A 179 -40.50 -24.74 -33.10
CA SER A 179 -39.12 -25.21 -33.12
C SER A 179 -38.77 -25.90 -31.81
N THR A 180 -37.98 -26.97 -31.89
CA THR A 180 -37.42 -27.62 -30.71
C THR A 180 -36.21 -26.82 -30.24
N ILE A 181 -36.25 -26.37 -28.98
CA ILE A 181 -35.13 -25.75 -28.28
C ILE A 181 -34.76 -26.62 -27.07
N TYR A 182 -33.55 -26.45 -26.57
CA TYR A 182 -32.99 -27.30 -25.53
C TYR A 182 -32.50 -26.45 -24.36
N SER A 183 -32.83 -26.82 -23.12
CA SER A 183 -32.35 -26.13 -21.93
C SER A 183 -31.40 -26.96 -21.08
N ASP A 184 -30.29 -26.36 -20.64
CA ASP A 184 -29.36 -26.99 -19.70
C ASP A 184 -29.76 -26.75 -18.22
N ILE A 185 -29.02 -27.38 -17.31
CA ILE A 185 -29.21 -27.26 -15.84
C ILE A 185 -28.97 -25.84 -15.29
N TYR A 186 -28.48 -24.92 -16.11
CA TYR A 186 -28.29 -23.51 -15.78
C TYR A 186 -29.29 -22.63 -16.53
N ASN A 187 -30.39 -23.22 -17.01
CA ASN A 187 -31.46 -22.55 -17.72
C ASN A 187 -31.03 -21.87 -19.03
N ARG A 188 -29.88 -22.22 -19.62
CA ARG A 188 -29.50 -21.67 -20.92
C ARG A 188 -30.18 -22.42 -22.04
N ILE A 189 -30.58 -21.70 -23.08
CA ILE A 189 -31.36 -22.22 -24.20
C ILE A 189 -30.47 -22.34 -25.43
N TYR A 190 -30.58 -23.48 -26.12
CA TYR A 190 -29.82 -23.80 -27.32
C TYR A 190 -30.75 -24.22 -28.47
N THR A 191 -30.35 -23.91 -29.69
CA THR A 191 -30.86 -24.53 -30.93
C THR A 191 -29.80 -25.44 -31.53
N LEU A 192 -30.25 -26.47 -32.24
CA LEU A 192 -29.38 -27.34 -33.02
C LEU A 192 -29.48 -26.94 -34.50
N ASP A 193 -28.33 -26.90 -35.19
CA ASP A 193 -28.31 -26.81 -36.65
C ASP A 193 -28.52 -28.20 -37.31
N GLU A 194 -28.54 -28.24 -38.65
CA GLU A 194 -28.70 -29.48 -39.43
C GLU A 194 -27.56 -30.51 -39.19
N GLN A 195 -26.46 -30.08 -38.59
CA GLN A 195 -25.29 -30.90 -38.25
C GLN A 195 -25.27 -31.30 -36.76
N ASN A 196 -26.35 -30.99 -36.02
CA ASN A 196 -26.49 -31.17 -34.57
C ASN A 196 -25.49 -30.34 -33.73
N ASN A 197 -24.98 -29.23 -34.24
CA ASN A 197 -24.21 -28.30 -33.43
C ASN A 197 -25.14 -27.40 -32.61
N ALA A 198 -24.86 -27.28 -31.31
CA ALA A 198 -25.62 -26.45 -30.41
C ALA A 198 -25.14 -24.99 -30.42
N SER A 199 -26.06 -24.05 -30.64
CA SER A 199 -25.83 -22.61 -30.50
C SER A 199 -26.68 -22.05 -29.36
N CYS A 200 -26.04 -21.37 -28.39
CA CYS A 200 -26.74 -20.72 -27.29
C CYS A 200 -27.50 -19.49 -27.83
N ILE A 201 -28.82 -19.47 -27.62
CA ILE A 201 -29.72 -18.44 -28.15
C ILE A 201 -30.44 -17.65 -27.05
N GLY A 202 -30.30 -18.02 -25.78
CA GLY A 202 -31.00 -17.35 -24.69
C GLY A 202 -30.85 -18.03 -23.34
N GLU A 203 -31.67 -17.61 -22.38
CA GLU A 203 -31.80 -18.20 -21.05
C GLU A 203 -33.24 -18.15 -20.53
N ILE A 204 -33.56 -18.99 -19.55
CA ILE A 204 -34.84 -19.02 -18.84
C ILE A 204 -34.64 -18.31 -17.50
N ASP A 205 -35.29 -17.16 -17.33
CA ASP A 205 -35.30 -16.41 -16.07
C ASP A 205 -36.73 -16.39 -15.51
N GLU A 206 -36.91 -16.80 -14.26
CA GLU A 206 -38.20 -16.85 -13.55
C GLU A 206 -39.40 -17.47 -14.33
N ASN A 207 -39.12 -18.39 -15.27
CA ASN A 207 -40.04 -19.06 -16.22
C ASN A 207 -40.30 -18.36 -17.56
N ASP A 208 -39.70 -17.20 -17.81
CA ASP A 208 -39.75 -16.52 -19.10
C ASP A 208 -38.52 -16.87 -19.95
N ILE A 209 -38.74 -17.10 -21.25
CA ILE A 209 -37.68 -17.36 -22.22
C ILE A 209 -37.14 -16.01 -22.72
N ILE A 210 -35.91 -15.69 -22.34
CA ILE A 210 -35.17 -14.50 -22.77
C ILE A 210 -34.23 -14.90 -23.89
N LEU A 211 -34.54 -14.50 -25.12
CA LEU A 211 -33.66 -14.73 -26.27
C LEU A 211 -32.65 -13.59 -26.39
N PHE A 212 -31.38 -13.93 -26.62
CA PHE A 212 -30.37 -12.93 -26.94
C PHE A 212 -30.64 -12.40 -28.35
N ASP A 213 -30.82 -11.08 -28.46
CA ASP A 213 -31.08 -10.36 -29.71
C ASP A 213 -30.05 -10.79 -30.78
N ILE A 214 -30.45 -11.59 -31.76
CA ILE A 214 -29.61 -11.98 -32.92
C ILE A 214 -29.53 -10.78 -33.87
N LYS A 215 -28.86 -9.70 -33.46
CA LYS A 215 -28.53 -8.59 -34.36
C LYS A 215 -27.19 -8.87 -35.04
N ASN A 216 -27.30 -9.21 -36.33
CA ASN A 216 -26.32 -9.07 -37.41
C ASN A 216 -25.06 -9.96 -37.38
N LYS A 217 -25.19 -11.15 -37.98
CA LYS A 217 -24.09 -11.82 -38.69
C LYS A 217 -24.39 -12.13 -40.17
N PHE A 218 -25.33 -11.41 -40.76
CA PHE A 218 -25.52 -11.35 -42.21
C PHE A 218 -25.58 -9.89 -42.66
N HIS A 219 -24.41 -9.27 -42.80
CA HIS A 219 -24.26 -8.20 -43.79
C HIS A 219 -22.88 -8.29 -44.43
N ASN A 220 -22.95 -8.61 -45.73
CA ASN A 220 -22.01 -8.28 -46.81
C ASN A 220 -20.82 -9.23 -47.05
N GLU A 221 -21.10 -10.33 -47.74
CA GLU A 221 -20.25 -10.71 -48.87
C GLU A 221 -21.04 -10.57 -50.19
N LYS A 222 -20.57 -9.61 -50.99
CA LYS A 222 -20.83 -9.29 -52.41
C LYS A 222 -22.16 -8.65 -52.80
#